data_AF-A0A350ZXR6-F1
#
_entry.id   AF-A0A350ZXR6-F1
#
_cell.length_a   1.000
_cell.length_b   1.000
_cell.length_c   1.000
_cell.angle_alpha   90.00
_cell.angle_beta   90.00
_cell.angle_gamma   90.00
#
_symmetry.space_group_name_H-M   'P 1'
#
loop_
_entity.id
_entity.type
_entity.pdbx_description
1 polymer ?
#
loop_
_entity_poly.entity_id
_entity_poly.type
_entity_poly.pdbx_seq_one_letter_code
_entity_poly.pdbx_strand_id
1 'polypeptide(L)'
;AFDNAVSLVAAKTKGIKSLVAGNADILVVPDLESGNMVAKQLEYLANALMAGVVLGARVPIVLTSRADTAETRTASCAVVQLMAHRKREALAR
;
A
#
# COMPACT_ATOMS: atom_id res chain seq x y z
N ALA A 1 8.47 -14.92 -3.07
CA ALA A 1 7.10 -15.20 -3.52
C ALA A 1 6.11 -14.53 -2.57
N PHE A 2 4.95 -14.09 -3.07
CA PHE A 2 3.96 -13.27 -2.34
C PHE A 2 3.42 -13.95 -1.08
N ASP A 3 3.09 -15.23 -1.16
CA ASP A 3 2.57 -16.03 -0.04
C ASP A 3 3.50 -16.04 1.19
N ASN A 4 4.81 -16.02 0.97
CA ASN A 4 5.80 -15.94 2.03
C ASN A 4 5.76 -14.62 2.80
N ALA A 5 5.19 -13.56 2.21
CA ALA A 5 5.07 -12.25 2.84
C ALA A 5 3.76 -12.12 3.65
N VAL A 6 2.69 -12.83 3.27
CA VAL A 6 1.35 -12.63 3.82
C VAL A 6 0.78 -13.84 4.59
N SER A 7 1.45 -14.99 4.57
CA SER A 7 1.01 -16.20 5.29
C SER A 7 2.11 -16.77 6.18
N LEU A 8 1.88 -16.73 7.50
CA LEU A 8 2.74 -17.38 8.49
C LEU A 8 2.89 -18.88 8.22
N VAL A 9 1.84 -19.54 7.72
CA VAL A 9 1.86 -20.98 7.41
C VAL A 9 2.81 -21.23 6.23
N ALA A 10 2.68 -20.48 5.13
CA ALA A 10 3.54 -20.64 3.95
C ALA A 10 5.02 -20.37 4.30
N ALA A 11 5.29 -19.32 5.06
CA ALA A 11 6.63 -18.98 5.52
C ALA A 11 7.26 -20.09 6.37
N LYS A 12 6.51 -20.64 7.35
CA LYS A 12 6.97 -21.74 8.21
C LYS A 12 7.23 -23.02 7.42
N THR A 13 6.30 -23.41 6.54
CA THR A 13 6.43 -24.61 5.70
C THR A 13 7.70 -24.58 4.84
N LYS A 14 8.10 -23.39 4.38
CA LYS A 14 9.32 -23.21 3.57
C LYS A 14 10.58 -22.89 4.39
N GLY A 15 10.49 -22.90 5.73
CA GLY A 15 11.63 -22.66 6.61
C GLY A 15 12.22 -21.25 6.53
N ILE A 16 11.43 -20.25 6.12
CA ILE A 16 11.91 -18.88 5.93
C ILE A 16 12.04 -18.19 7.29
N LYS A 17 13.26 -17.77 7.64
CA LYS A 17 13.56 -17.04 8.87
C LYS A 17 13.74 -15.56 8.55
N SER A 18 12.74 -14.75 8.88
CA SER A 18 12.77 -13.29 8.74
C SER A 18 11.76 -12.65 9.70
N LEU A 19 12.05 -11.41 10.13
CA LEU A 19 11.18 -10.64 11.04
C LEU A 19 9.81 -10.30 10.44
N VAL A 20 9.70 -10.30 9.10
CA VAL A 20 8.49 -9.91 8.37
C VAL A 20 7.85 -11.06 7.60
N ALA A 21 8.44 -12.27 7.65
CA ALA A 21 7.92 -13.40 6.89
C ALA A 21 6.52 -13.81 7.38
N GLY A 22 5.58 -13.85 6.46
CA GLY A 22 4.17 -14.18 6.69
C GLY A 22 3.37 -13.10 7.41
N ASN A 23 3.96 -11.93 7.68
CA ASN A 23 3.35 -10.83 8.40
C ASN A 23 3.92 -9.47 7.96
N ALA A 24 4.05 -9.25 6.65
CA ALA A 24 4.57 -8.00 6.11
C ALA A 24 3.47 -6.93 6.03
N ASP A 25 3.75 -5.72 6.53
CA ASP A 25 2.89 -4.55 6.37
C ASP A 25 3.08 -3.84 5.02
N ILE A 26 4.29 -3.95 4.44
CA ILE A 26 4.67 -3.29 3.19
C ILE A 26 5.18 -4.33 2.20
N LEU A 27 4.59 -4.32 0.99
CA LEU A 27 5.01 -5.14 -0.13
C LEU A 27 5.72 -4.26 -1.17
N VAL A 28 7.03 -4.45 -1.30
CA VAL A 28 7.80 -3.86 -2.41
C VAL A 28 7.76 -4.82 -3.58
N VAL A 29 7.18 -4.37 -4.68
CA VAL A 29 7.01 -5.15 -5.91
C VAL A 29 8.22 -4.99 -6.83
N PRO A 30 8.52 -5.97 -7.69
CA PRO A 30 9.70 -5.92 -8.56
C PRO A 30 9.58 -4.91 -9.70
N ASP A 31 8.35 -4.64 -10.15
CA ASP A 31 8.04 -3.78 -11.29
C ASP A 31 6.60 -3.23 -11.20
N LEU A 32 6.26 -2.35 -12.14
CA LEU A 32 4.98 -1.65 -12.17
C LEU A 32 3.82 -2.60 -12.46
N GLU A 33 4.04 -3.54 -13.37
CA GLU A 33 3.09 -4.53 -13.83
C GLU A 33 2.65 -5.42 -12.66
N SER A 34 3.63 -5.95 -11.91
CA SER A 34 3.39 -6.74 -10.69
C SER A 34 2.65 -5.93 -9.62
N GLY A 35 3.02 -4.66 -9.43
CA GLY A 35 2.34 -3.75 -8.51
C GLY A 35 0.88 -3.51 -8.85
N ASN A 36 0.62 -3.18 -10.11
CA ASN A 36 -0.74 -2.95 -10.60
C ASN A 36 -1.58 -4.22 -10.52
N MET A 37 -1.02 -5.38 -10.87
CA MET A 37 -1.72 -6.66 -10.75
C MET A 37 -2.14 -6.95 -9.31
N VAL A 38 -1.21 -6.84 -8.34
CA VAL A 38 -1.52 -7.06 -6.92
C VAL A 38 -2.58 -6.08 -6.42
N ALA A 39 -2.42 -4.78 -6.71
CA ALA A 39 -3.38 -3.76 -6.29
C ALA A 39 -4.79 -4.02 -6.84
N LYS A 40 -4.91 -4.36 -8.13
CA LYS A 40 -6.21 -4.66 -8.76
C LYS A 40 -6.81 -5.98 -8.29
N GLN A 41 -6.00 -6.98 -8.00
CA GLN A 41 -6.51 -8.21 -7.38
C GLN A 41 -7.08 -7.95 -5.98
N LEU A 42 -6.43 -7.12 -5.17
CA LEU A 42 -6.96 -6.74 -3.84
C LEU A 42 -8.28 -5.96 -3.98
N GLU A 43 -8.34 -5.01 -4.91
CA GLU A 43 -9.55 -4.22 -5.17
C GLU A 43 -10.72 -5.10 -5.62
N TYR A 44 -10.54 -5.90 -6.69
CA TYR A 44 -11.64 -6.62 -7.34
C TYR A 44 -11.94 -8.00 -6.74
N LEU A 45 -10.94 -8.72 -6.24
CA LEU A 45 -11.10 -10.09 -5.75
C LEU A 45 -11.15 -10.18 -4.23
N ALA A 46 -10.48 -9.27 -3.53
CA ALA A 46 -10.49 -9.23 -2.06
C ALA A 46 -11.39 -8.13 -1.48
N ASN A 47 -12.08 -7.36 -2.34
CA ASN A 47 -12.96 -6.27 -1.96
C ASN A 47 -12.27 -5.24 -1.03
N ALA A 48 -10.97 -5.00 -1.28
CA ALA A 48 -10.19 -4.05 -0.51
C ALA A 48 -10.52 -2.61 -0.91
N LEU A 49 -10.67 -1.72 0.08
CA LEU A 49 -10.73 -0.28 -0.17
C LEU A 49 -9.34 0.24 -0.51
N MET A 50 -9.21 0.83 -1.69
CA MET A 50 -7.94 1.34 -2.18
C MET A 50 -7.71 2.80 -1.75
N ALA A 51 -6.45 3.16 -1.54
CA ALA A 51 -6.00 4.54 -1.39
C ALA A 51 -4.62 4.71 -2.04
N GLY A 52 -4.40 5.82 -2.75
CA GLY A 52 -3.18 6.07 -3.52
C GLY A 52 -2.57 7.44 -3.24
N VAL A 53 -1.25 7.47 -3.05
CA VAL A 53 -0.46 8.70 -2.88
C VAL A 53 0.90 8.55 -3.56
N VAL A 54 1.37 9.64 -4.17
CA VAL A 54 2.74 9.72 -4.70
C VAL A 54 3.68 10.23 -3.61
N LEU A 55 4.74 9.46 -3.36
CA LEU A 55 5.81 9.79 -2.43
C LEU A 55 7.00 10.43 -3.16
N GLY A 56 7.87 11.13 -2.42
CA GLY A 56 9.11 11.72 -2.93
C GLY A 56 9.00 13.14 -3.47
N ALA A 57 7.78 13.61 -3.78
CA ALA A 57 7.54 15.00 -4.13
C ALA A 57 7.59 15.94 -2.90
N ARG A 58 7.74 17.26 -3.14
CA ARG A 58 7.74 18.28 -2.07
C ARG A 58 6.40 18.36 -1.32
N VAL A 59 5.31 18.08 -2.02
CA VAL A 59 3.94 18.06 -1.50
C VAL A 59 3.30 16.71 -1.80
N PRO A 60 2.38 16.19 -0.97
CA PRO A 60 1.67 14.96 -1.28
C PRO A 60 0.76 15.15 -2.50
N ILE A 61 0.69 14.14 -3.37
CA ILE A 61 -0.13 14.16 -4.59
C ILE A 61 -1.01 12.90 -4.60
N VAL A 62 -2.31 13.07 -4.78
CA VAL A 62 -3.24 11.97 -5.05
C VAL A 62 -3.29 11.75 -6.57
N LEU A 63 -3.04 10.53 -7.03
CA LEU A 63 -3.29 10.12 -8.41
C LEU A 63 -4.51 9.21 -8.43
N THR A 64 -5.55 9.64 -9.12
CA THR A 64 -6.79 8.86 -9.25
C THR A 64 -6.80 8.08 -10.55
N SER A 65 -7.39 6.88 -10.53
CA SER A 65 -7.80 6.16 -11.73
C SER A 65 -9.19 6.61 -12.19
N ARG A 66 -9.46 6.47 -13.50
CA ARG A 66 -10.79 6.68 -14.07
C ARG A 66 -11.83 5.74 -13.43
N ALA A 67 -11.40 4.57 -13.00
CA ALA A 67 -12.26 3.56 -12.39
C ALA A 67 -12.52 3.80 -10.90
N ASP A 68 -11.86 4.77 -10.26
CA ASP A 68 -11.98 4.97 -8.82
C ASP A 68 -13.39 5.42 -8.42
N THR A 69 -13.89 4.85 -7.33
CA THR A 69 -15.14 5.28 -6.69
C THR A 69 -14.92 6.59 -5.92
N ALA A 70 -16.02 7.23 -5.51
CA ALA A 70 -15.94 8.37 -4.60
C ALA A 70 -15.28 8.01 -3.26
N GLU A 71 -15.47 6.78 -2.80
CA GLU A 71 -14.89 6.25 -1.56
C GLU A 71 -13.37 6.10 -1.67
N THR A 72 -12.86 5.48 -2.75
CA THR A 72 -11.42 5.36 -3.04
C THR A 72 -10.73 6.73 -3.09
N ARG A 73 -11.38 7.71 -3.73
CA ARG A 73 -10.85 9.09 -3.76
C ARG A 73 -10.82 9.73 -2.37
N THR A 74 -11.88 9.53 -1.58
CA THR A 74 -11.97 10.07 -0.21
C THR A 74 -10.93 9.45 0.71
N ALA A 75 -10.73 8.14 0.63
CA ALA A 75 -9.70 7.43 1.38
C ALA A 75 -8.29 7.94 1.02
N SER A 76 -8.01 8.15 -0.26
CA SER A 76 -6.75 8.74 -0.74
C SER A 76 -6.52 10.15 -0.18
N CYS A 77 -7.56 10.99 -0.17
CA CYS A 77 -7.50 12.32 0.44
C CYS A 77 -7.22 12.26 1.94
N ALA A 78 -7.84 11.33 2.67
CA ALA A 78 -7.62 11.15 4.11
C ALA A 78 -6.15 10.78 4.42
N VAL A 79 -5.57 9.85 3.66
CA VAL A 79 -4.15 9.46 3.78
C VAL A 79 -3.24 10.67 3.53
N VAL A 80 -3.50 11.43 2.46
CA VAL A 80 -2.72 12.63 2.13
C VAL A 80 -2.83 13.71 3.21
N GLN A 81 -4.01 13.94 3.79
CA GLN A 81 -4.19 14.89 4.88
C GLN A 81 -3.36 14.49 6.12
N LEU A 82 -3.40 13.21 6.49
CA LEU A 82 -2.61 12.69 7.61
C LEU A 82 -1.10 12.90 7.37
N MET A 83 -0.62 12.57 6.17
CA MET A 83 0.77 12.77 5.79
C MET A 83 1.18 14.25 5.82
N ALA A 84 0.34 15.13 5.26
CA ALA A 84 0.61 16.57 5.25
C ALA A 84 0.65 17.13 6.68
N HIS A 85 -0.26 16.70 7.55
CA HIS A 85 -0.28 17.11 8.95
C HIS A 85 0.98 16.67 9.69
N ARG A 86 1.34 15.38 9.60
CA ARG A 86 2.57 14.82 10.18
C ARG A 86 3.82 15.55 9.73
N LYS A 87 3.91 15.90 8.44
CA LYS A 87 5.04 16.65 7.88
C LYS A 87 5.13 18.07 8.45
N ARG A 88 4.00 18.76 8.62
CA ARG A 88 3.99 20.10 9.25
C ARG A 88 4.46 20.05 10.70
N GLU A 89 3.99 19.08 11.48
CA GLU A 89 4.44 18.92 12.87
C GLU A 89 5.94 18.62 12.97
N ALA A 90 6.47 17.79 12.08
CA ALA A 90 7.90 17.47 12.06
C ALA A 90 8.77 18.68 11.71
N LEU A 91 8.28 19.60 10.88
CA LEU A 91 8.96 20.86 10.55
C LEU A 91 8.85 21.93 11.65
N ALA A 92 7.86 21.80 12.55
CA ALA A 92 7.65 22.71 13.66
C ALA A 92 8.43 22.30 14.93
N ARG A 93 9.08 21.13 14.92
CA ARG A 93 9.99 20.64 15.97
C ARG A 93 11.43 20.98 15.59
#